data_AF-M1CQJ6-F1
#
_entry.id   AF-M1CQJ6-F1
#
_cell.length_a   1.000
_cell.length_b   1.000
_cell.length_c   1.000
_cell.angle_alpha   90.00
_cell.angle_beta   90.00
_cell.angle_gamma   90.00
#
_symmetry.space_group_name_H-M   'P 1'
#
loop_
_entity.id
_entity.type
_entity.pdbx_description
1 polymer ?
#
loop_
_entity_poly.entity_id
_entity_poly.type
_entity_poly.pdbx_seq_one_letter_code
_entity_poly.pdbx_strand_id
1 'polypeptide(L)'
;MGKFVVCADHPSNEFFQEFPNCLTYKTPEDFVAKVEKAMSSEPQPLTPEEQYKLSWEAATQRFMKYSDLEKVLSDETSLDRRRRKGMGKSVSMPNLEEMVDGALAFTHNCLTGNEFLRSCTGAIPRTRDYDKQHCNDLHLLPPQVENPIYGW
;
A
#
# COMPACT_ATOMS: atom_id res chain seq x y z
N MET A 1 -20.44 11.30 -0.95
CA MET A 1 -19.89 12.49 -0.27
C MET A 1 -20.41 13.73 -0.99
N GLY A 2 -21.42 14.41 -0.44
CA GLY A 2 -22.02 15.61 -1.04
C GLY A 2 -21.41 16.88 -0.46
N LYS A 3 -20.17 17.19 -0.85
CA LYS A 3 -19.46 18.40 -0.42
C LYS A 3 -18.76 19.02 -1.63
N PHE A 4 -18.59 20.33 -1.61
CA PHE A 4 -17.69 21.00 -2.53
C PHE A 4 -16.24 20.82 -2.10
N VAL A 5 -15.36 20.70 -3.08
CA VAL A 5 -13.91 20.76 -2.90
C VAL A 5 -13.43 22.03 -3.57
N VAL A 6 -12.73 22.89 -2.84
CA VAL A 6 -12.08 24.08 -3.40
C VAL A 6 -10.58 23.86 -3.34
N CYS A 7 -9.91 23.78 -4.50
CA CYS A 7 -8.47 23.50 -4.57
C CYS A 7 -7.77 24.39 -5.59
N ALA A 8 -6.45 24.56 -5.43
CA ALA A 8 -5.68 25.36 -6.37
C ALA A 8 -5.59 24.66 -7.73
N ASP A 9 -5.53 25.45 -8.82
CA ASP A 9 -5.20 24.93 -10.14
C ASP A 9 -3.72 24.52 -10.18
N HIS A 10 -3.49 23.23 -9.96
CA HIS A 10 -2.17 22.63 -9.88
C HIS A 10 -2.25 21.24 -10.54
N PRO A 11 -1.20 20.76 -11.24
CA PRO A 11 -1.21 19.47 -11.94
C PRO A 11 -1.56 18.27 -11.04
N SER A 12 -1.26 18.32 -9.75
CA SER A 12 -1.68 17.27 -8.79
C SER A 12 -3.20 17.16 -8.63
N ASN A 13 -3.93 18.22 -8.97
CA ASN A 13 -5.37 18.33 -8.78
C ASN A 13 -6.17 18.14 -10.08
N GLU A 14 -5.49 17.90 -11.21
CA GLU A 14 -6.12 17.76 -12.53
C GLU A 14 -7.20 16.68 -12.55
N PHE A 15 -6.96 15.56 -11.87
CA PHE A 15 -7.95 14.49 -11.69
C PHE A 15 -9.25 14.99 -11.04
N PHE A 16 -9.16 15.91 -10.09
CA PHE A 16 -10.35 16.42 -9.38
C PHE A 16 -11.11 17.46 -10.21
N GLN A 17 -10.48 18.09 -11.21
CA GLN A 17 -11.14 19.08 -12.08
C GLN A 17 -12.24 18.47 -12.95
N GLU A 18 -12.20 17.15 -13.19
CA GLU A 18 -13.23 16.44 -13.95
C GLU A 18 -14.60 16.41 -13.26
N PHE A 19 -14.65 16.66 -11.94
CA PHE A 19 -15.87 16.52 -11.15
C PHE A 19 -16.60 17.87 -10.99
N PRO A 20 -17.94 17.91 -11.14
CA PRO A 20 -18.73 19.15 -11.09
C PRO A 20 -18.71 19.83 -9.71
N ASN A 21 -18.45 19.07 -8.64
CA ASN A 21 -18.34 19.57 -7.28
C ASN A 21 -16.93 20.05 -6.90
N CYS A 22 -15.97 19.98 -7.83
CA CYS A 22 -14.63 20.52 -7.63
C CYS A 22 -14.51 21.91 -8.25
N LEU A 23 -14.11 22.87 -7.44
CA LEU A 23 -13.92 24.25 -7.82
C LEU A 23 -12.43 24.59 -7.74
N THR A 24 -11.79 24.78 -8.89
CA THR A 24 -10.40 25.21 -8.92
C THR A 24 -10.25 26.71 -9.00
N TYR A 25 -9.19 27.23 -8.36
CA TYR A 25 -8.85 28.65 -8.37
C TYR A 25 -7.38 28.89 -8.72
N LYS A 26 -7.10 30.03 -9.35
CA LYS A 26 -5.73 30.48 -9.69
C LYS A 26 -5.24 31.64 -8.84
N THR A 27 -6.14 32.57 -8.52
CA THR A 27 -5.82 33.79 -7.78
C THR A 27 -6.58 33.79 -6.44
N PRO A 28 -6.10 34.54 -5.43
CA PRO A 28 -6.79 34.63 -4.15
C PRO A 28 -8.20 35.25 -4.26
N GLU A 29 -8.44 36.14 -5.22
CA GLU A 29 -9.78 36.69 -5.46
C GLU A 29 -10.73 35.63 -5.99
N ASP A 30 -10.25 34.78 -6.91
CA ASP A 30 -11.03 33.66 -7.45
C ASP A 30 -11.33 32.63 -6.35
N PHE A 31 -10.40 32.37 -5.43
CA PHE A 31 -10.65 31.53 -4.26
C PHE A 31 -11.86 32.00 -3.45
N VAL A 32 -11.93 33.31 -3.13
CA VAL A 32 -13.06 33.89 -2.38
C VAL A 32 -14.37 33.69 -3.16
N ALA A 33 -14.38 33.95 -4.46
CA ALA A 33 -15.55 33.76 -5.31
C ALA A 33 -16.00 32.28 -5.37
N LYS A 34 -15.06 31.32 -5.45
CA LYS A 34 -15.38 29.88 -5.43
C LYS A 34 -15.94 29.44 -4.07
N VAL A 35 -15.40 29.96 -2.97
CA VAL A 35 -15.89 29.67 -1.62
C VAL A 35 -17.30 30.23 -1.44
N GLU A 36 -17.54 31.47 -1.86
CA GLU A 36 -18.89 32.08 -1.81
C GLU A 36 -19.90 31.28 -2.63
N LYS A 37 -19.50 30.84 -3.84
CA LYS A 37 -20.31 29.93 -4.67
C LYS A 37 -20.60 28.60 -3.96
N ALA A 38 -19.60 28.00 -3.32
CA ALA A 38 -19.74 26.73 -2.60
C ALA A 38 -20.65 26.85 -1.36
N MET A 39 -20.66 28.02 -0.70
CA MET A 39 -21.48 28.26 0.49
C MET A 39 -22.94 28.61 0.14
N SER A 40 -23.17 29.22 -1.02
CA SER A 40 -24.50 29.62 -1.50
C SER A 40 -25.23 28.53 -2.28
N SER A 41 -24.52 27.51 -2.76
CA SER A 41 -25.06 26.44 -3.60
C SER A 41 -25.04 25.10 -2.86
N GLU A 42 -25.89 24.17 -3.30
CA GLU A 42 -25.82 22.78 -2.84
C GLU A 42 -24.98 21.92 -3.80
N PRO A 43 -24.16 21.00 -3.26
CA PRO A 43 -23.35 20.10 -4.08
C PRO A 43 -24.25 19.11 -4.82
N GLN A 44 -23.95 18.89 -6.09
CA GLN A 44 -24.72 17.94 -6.90
C GLN A 44 -24.50 16.51 -6.39
N PRO A 45 -25.55 15.66 -6.39
CA PRO A 45 -25.37 14.26 -6.06
C PRO A 45 -24.46 13.61 -7.09
N LEU A 46 -23.43 12.89 -6.62
CA LEU A 46 -22.50 12.18 -7.49
C LEU A 46 -23.25 11.10 -8.27
N THR A 47 -23.07 11.10 -9.60
CA THR A 47 -23.56 10.03 -10.47
C THR A 47 -22.86 8.70 -10.13
N PRO A 48 -23.47 7.54 -10.41
CA PRO A 48 -22.84 6.24 -10.15
C PRO A 48 -21.48 6.09 -10.86
N GLU A 49 -21.31 6.69 -12.03
CA GLU A 49 -20.05 6.69 -12.78
C GLU A 49 -18.94 7.48 -12.06
N GLU A 50 -19.26 8.66 -11.53
CA GLU A 50 -18.31 9.47 -10.75
C GLU A 50 -17.94 8.81 -9.42
N GLN A 51 -18.91 8.17 -8.76
CA GLN A 51 -18.65 7.39 -7.54
C GLN A 51 -17.69 6.23 -7.84
N TYR A 52 -17.89 5.54 -8.97
CA TYR A 52 -16.96 4.52 -9.42
C TYR A 52 -15.57 5.10 -9.67
N LYS A 53 -15.43 6.24 -10.37
CA LYS A 53 -14.13 6.88 -10.58
C LYS A 53 -13.39 7.19 -9.28
N LEU A 54 -14.12 7.53 -8.21
CA LEU A 54 -13.57 7.82 -6.87
C LEU A 54 -13.35 6.56 -6.01
N SER A 55 -13.77 5.39 -6.48
CA SER A 55 -13.64 4.13 -5.75
C SER A 55 -12.18 3.64 -5.69
N TRP A 56 -11.91 2.77 -4.72
CA TRP A 56 -10.66 2.02 -4.62
C TRP A 56 -10.38 1.16 -5.85
N GLU A 57 -11.42 0.61 -6.47
CA GLU A 57 -11.32 -0.21 -7.68
C GLU A 57 -10.77 0.60 -8.85
N ALA A 58 -11.39 1.76 -9.13
CA ALA A 58 -10.90 2.65 -10.18
C ALA A 58 -9.52 3.23 -9.88
N ALA A 59 -9.21 3.50 -8.60
CA ALA A 59 -7.87 3.92 -8.19
C ALA A 59 -6.82 2.85 -8.50
N THR A 60 -7.15 1.57 -8.27
CA THR A 60 -6.28 0.43 -8.58
C THR A 60 -6.08 0.29 -10.09
N GLN A 61 -7.14 0.45 -10.88
CA GLN A 61 -7.03 0.44 -12.35
C GLN A 61 -6.12 1.55 -12.88
N ARG A 62 -6.24 2.77 -12.33
CA ARG A 62 -5.33 3.88 -12.64
C ARG A 62 -3.90 3.53 -12.25
N PHE A 63 -3.69 3.01 -11.04
CA PHE A 63 -2.35 2.60 -10.59
C PHE A 63 -1.73 1.57 -11.54
N MET A 64 -2.45 0.49 -11.86
CA MET A 64 -1.96 -0.55 -12.77
C MET A 64 -1.56 0.03 -14.13
N LYS A 65 -2.38 0.93 -14.69
CA LYS A 65 -2.11 1.59 -15.98
C LYS A 65 -0.82 2.42 -15.99
N TYR A 66 -0.47 3.09 -14.90
CA TYR A 66 0.72 3.96 -14.83
C TYR A 66 1.94 3.29 -14.19
N SER A 67 1.77 2.15 -13.52
CA SER A 67 2.83 1.48 -12.76
C SER A 67 3.86 0.73 -13.62
N ASP A 68 3.66 0.65 -14.95
CA ASP A 68 4.44 -0.17 -15.89
C ASP A 68 4.65 -1.64 -15.42
N LEU A 69 3.84 -2.11 -14.47
CA LEU A 69 3.98 -3.46 -13.89
C LEU A 69 3.80 -4.54 -14.94
N GLU A 70 3.00 -4.30 -15.98
CA GLU A 70 2.88 -5.23 -17.11
C GLU A 70 4.22 -5.52 -17.78
N LYS A 71 5.12 -4.53 -17.86
CA LYS A 71 6.46 -4.73 -18.43
C LYS A 71 7.31 -5.62 -17.55
N VAL A 72 7.28 -5.39 -16.24
CA VAL A 72 8.01 -6.22 -15.26
C VAL A 72 7.48 -7.66 -15.27
N LEU A 73 6.16 -7.83 -15.24
CA LEU A 73 5.52 -9.15 -15.22
C LEU A 73 5.72 -9.92 -16.53
N SER A 74 5.72 -9.23 -17.68
CA SER A 74 5.95 -9.86 -18.98
C SER A 74 7.41 -10.22 -19.24
N ASP A 75 8.37 -9.41 -18.75
CA ASP A 75 9.80 -9.72 -18.83
C ASP A 75 10.14 -10.97 -18.01
N GLU A 76 9.64 -11.11 -16.78
CA GLU A 76 9.76 -12.31 -15.93
C GLU A 76 9.25 -13.57 -16.66
N THR A 77 8.06 -13.47 -17.26
CA THR A 77 7.44 -14.58 -18.00
C THR A 77 8.25 -14.97 -19.26
N SER A 78 8.93 -13.99 -19.88
CA SER A 78 9.77 -14.21 -21.06
C SER A 78 11.13 -14.84 -20.74
N LEU A 79 11.71 -14.51 -19.58
CA LEU A 79 12.94 -15.10 -19.06
C LEU A 79 12.75 -16.58 -18.72
N ASP A 80 11.62 -16.94 -18.10
CA ASP A 80 11.27 -18.33 -17.82
C ASP A 80 11.06 -19.16 -19.09
N ARG A 81 10.51 -18.54 -20.16
CA ARG A 81 10.31 -19.23 -21.44
C ARG A 81 11.61 -19.46 -22.21
N ARG A 82 12.63 -18.60 -22.04
CA ARG A 82 13.99 -18.83 -22.58
C ARG A 82 14.75 -19.90 -21.81
N ARG A 83 14.54 -20.02 -20.49
CA ARG A 83 15.22 -21.00 -19.63
C ARG A 83 14.87 -22.46 -19.98
N ARG A 84 13.71 -22.71 -20.61
CA ARG A 84 13.27 -24.06 -21.02
C ARG A 84 13.88 -24.60 -22.32
N LYS A 85 14.57 -23.80 -23.16
CA LYS A 85 15.12 -24.24 -24.46
C LYS A 85 16.63 -24.55 -24.45
N GLY A 86 17.22 -24.87 -23.29
CA GLY A 86 18.64 -25.16 -23.20
C GLY A 86 18.99 -26.00 -21.97
N MET A 87 18.46 -27.22 -21.88
CA MET A 87 18.82 -28.14 -20.79
C MET A 87 20.13 -28.86 -21.11
N GLY A 88 21.25 -28.13 -21.00
CA GLY A 88 22.57 -28.71 -20.82
C GLY A 88 22.81 -28.94 -19.34
N LYS A 89 23.00 -30.20 -18.94
CA LYS A 89 23.31 -30.61 -17.56
C LYS A 89 24.54 -29.83 -17.08
N SER A 90 24.36 -28.88 -16.17
CA SER A 90 25.46 -28.26 -15.42
C SER A 90 25.35 -28.66 -13.96
N VAL A 91 26.50 -29.09 -13.45
CA VAL A 91 26.76 -29.56 -12.09
C VAL A 91 26.42 -28.44 -11.10
N SER A 92 25.81 -28.84 -9.98
CA SER A 92 25.38 -27.98 -8.87
C SER A 92 26.46 -27.01 -8.42
N MET A 93 26.26 -25.72 -8.66
CA MET A 93 26.87 -24.68 -7.84
C MET A 93 26.10 -24.61 -6.51
N PRO A 94 26.77 -24.50 -5.35
CA PRO A 94 26.08 -24.20 -4.10
C PRO A 94 25.38 -22.85 -4.24
N ASN A 95 24.08 -22.83 -3.94
CA ASN A 95 23.22 -21.68 -4.17
C ASN A 95 23.56 -20.57 -3.15
N LEU A 96 24.48 -19.67 -3.51
CA LEU A 96 24.86 -18.51 -2.68
C LEU A 96 23.64 -17.66 -2.30
N GLU A 97 22.61 -17.66 -3.14
CA GLU A 97 21.32 -16.99 -2.92
C GLU A 97 20.59 -17.59 -1.71
N GLU A 98 20.50 -18.92 -1.61
CA GLU A 98 19.89 -19.60 -0.45
C GLU A 98 20.67 -19.36 0.86
N MET A 99 22.01 -19.23 0.79
CA MET A 99 22.82 -18.91 1.97
C MET A 99 22.59 -17.47 2.43
N VAL A 100 22.47 -16.52 1.50
CA VAL A 100 22.15 -15.12 1.79
C VAL A 100 20.74 -14.99 2.35
N ASP A 101 19.77 -15.68 1.75
CA ASP A 101 18.39 -15.72 2.23
C ASP A 101 18.29 -16.34 3.62
N GLY A 102 19.02 -17.42 3.88
CA GLY A 102 19.09 -18.04 5.20
C GLY A 102 19.70 -17.11 6.26
N ALA A 103 20.75 -16.38 5.91
CA ALA A 103 21.37 -15.40 6.80
C ALA A 103 20.46 -14.18 7.05
N LEU A 104 19.77 -13.70 6.02
CA LEU A 104 18.82 -12.60 6.13
C LEU A 104 17.61 -13.02 6.98
N ALA A 105 17.08 -14.22 6.77
CA ALA A 105 16.01 -14.77 7.58
C ALA A 105 16.42 -14.93 9.05
N PHE A 106 17.63 -15.44 9.30
CA PHE A 106 18.17 -15.57 10.66
C PHE A 106 18.35 -14.22 11.34
N THR A 107 18.97 -13.25 10.65
CA THR A 107 19.16 -11.90 11.20
C THR A 107 17.85 -11.20 11.45
N HIS A 108 16.89 -11.28 10.52
CA HIS A 108 15.53 -10.77 10.72
C HIS A 108 14.85 -11.39 11.93
N ASN A 109 14.98 -12.72 12.10
CA ASN A 109 14.41 -13.44 13.24
C ASN A 109 15.08 -13.04 14.56
N CYS A 110 16.40 -12.89 14.60
CA CYS A 110 17.11 -12.43 15.80
C CYS A 110 16.78 -10.98 16.17
N LEU A 111 16.68 -10.09 15.18
CA LEU A 111 16.35 -8.68 15.39
C LEU A 111 14.90 -8.51 15.87
N THR A 112 13.97 -9.25 15.28
CA THR A 112 12.53 -9.15 15.60
C THR A 112 12.15 -10.00 16.80
N GLY A 113 12.90 -11.06 17.10
CA GLY A 113 12.67 -11.92 18.27
C GLY A 113 13.19 -11.34 19.59
N ASN A 114 14.11 -10.37 19.53
CA ASN A 114 14.69 -9.77 20.73
C ASN A 114 13.99 -8.44 21.09
N GLU A 115 13.25 -8.46 22.19
CA GLU A 115 12.49 -7.31 22.69
C GLU A 115 13.37 -6.09 23.01
N PHE A 116 14.62 -6.31 23.43
CA PHE A 116 15.57 -5.23 23.68
C PHE A 116 15.91 -4.50 22.37
N LEU A 117 16.21 -5.24 21.31
CA LEU A 117 16.55 -4.65 20.00
C LEU A 117 15.33 -3.97 19.38
N ARG A 118 14.15 -4.58 19.45
CA ARG A 118 12.87 -3.96 19.06
C ARG A 118 12.64 -2.64 19.78
N SER A 119 12.88 -2.59 21.09
CA SER A 119 12.71 -1.36 21.87
C SER A 119 13.73 -0.28 21.46
N CYS A 120 14.98 -0.65 21.22
CA CYS A 120 16.03 0.28 20.76
C CYS A 120 15.77 0.84 19.36
N THR A 121 15.09 0.10 18.48
CA THR A 121 14.68 0.57 17.15
C THR A 121 13.36 1.34 17.15
N GLY A 122 12.77 1.60 18.33
CA GLY A 122 11.58 2.43 18.50
C GLY A 122 10.26 1.66 18.51
N ALA A 123 10.28 0.32 18.55
CA ALA A 123 9.06 -0.44 18.77
C ALA A 123 8.56 -0.28 20.23
N ILE A 124 7.25 -0.29 20.41
CA ILE A 124 6.61 -0.16 21.71
C ILE A 124 6.84 -1.44 22.52
N PRO A 125 7.30 -1.37 23.79
CA PRO A 125 7.51 -2.55 24.61
C PRO A 125 6.23 -3.40 24.77
N ARG A 126 6.37 -4.73 24.82
CA ARG A 126 5.30 -5.72 24.93
C ARG A 126 4.32 -5.79 23.75
N THR A 127 4.70 -5.29 22.58
CA THR A 127 3.87 -5.37 21.36
C THR A 127 4.28 -6.47 20.40
N ARG A 128 5.24 -7.33 20.79
CA ARG A 128 5.67 -8.46 19.97
C ARG A 128 4.54 -9.46 19.75
N ASP A 129 3.79 -9.75 20.80
CA ASP A 129 2.66 -10.67 20.79
C ASP A 129 1.36 -9.89 20.99
N TYR A 130 0.32 -10.21 20.22
CA TYR A 130 -0.99 -9.57 20.36
C TYR A 130 -1.71 -10.13 21.60
N ASP A 131 -2.41 -9.25 22.33
CA ASP A 131 -3.17 -9.67 23.51
C ASP A 131 -4.61 -10.12 23.15
N LYS A 132 -5.33 -10.64 24.15
CA LYS A 132 -6.72 -11.11 23.98
C LYS A 132 -7.68 -9.98 23.57
N GLN A 133 -7.39 -8.73 23.95
CA GLN A 133 -8.23 -7.59 23.61
C GLN A 133 -8.04 -7.22 22.13
N HIS A 134 -6.80 -7.20 21.64
CA HIS A 134 -6.48 -7.05 20.22
C HIS A 134 -7.08 -8.17 19.37
N CYS A 135 -7.14 -9.42 19.86
CA CYS A 135 -7.86 -10.49 19.15
C CYS A 135 -9.32 -10.17 18.93
N ASN A 136 -9.99 -9.67 19.97
CA ASN A 136 -11.41 -9.33 19.90
C ASN A 136 -11.62 -8.14 18.96
N ASP A 137 -10.75 -7.13 19.02
CA ASP A 137 -10.83 -5.92 18.21
C ASP A 137 -10.54 -6.17 16.72
N LEU A 138 -9.59 -7.07 16.40
CA LEU A 138 -9.22 -7.41 15.02
C LEU A 138 -9.90 -8.69 14.49
N HIS A 139 -10.80 -9.31 15.27
CA HIS A 139 -11.42 -10.61 14.95
C HIS A 139 -10.39 -11.72 14.64
N LEU A 140 -9.26 -11.71 15.34
CA LEU A 140 -8.22 -12.73 15.22
C LEU A 140 -8.50 -13.91 16.14
N LEU A 141 -7.93 -15.08 15.83
CA LEU A 141 -7.94 -16.21 16.75
C LEU A 141 -7.27 -15.81 18.08
N PRO A 142 -7.74 -16.33 19.23
CA PRO A 142 -7.12 -16.05 20.52
C PRO A 142 -5.64 -16.46 20.47
N PRO A 143 -4.75 -15.70 21.14
CA PRO A 143 -3.31 -15.92 21.00
C PRO A 143 -3.00 -17.32 21.52
N GLN A 144 -2.57 -18.21 20.62
CA GLN A 144 -2.06 -19.51 21.00
C GLN A 144 -0.73 -19.27 21.71
N VAL A 145 -0.63 -19.75 22.95
CA VAL A 145 0.54 -19.56 23.81
C VAL A 145 1.79 -20.14 23.13
N GLU A 146 2.62 -19.29 22.53
CA GLU A 146 4.00 -19.62 22.17
C GLU A 146 4.94 -19.16 23.28
N ASN A 147 4.88 -19.85 24.41
CA ASN A 147 6.07 -20.05 25.22
C ASN A 147 6.45 -21.53 25.08
N PRO A 148 7.11 -21.95 23.97
CA PRO A 148 7.86 -23.18 24.03
C PRO A 148 8.94 -22.98 25.10
N ILE A 149 8.72 -23.57 26.28
CA ILE A 149 9.77 -23.73 27.27
C ILE A 149 10.79 -24.65 26.60
N TYR A 150 11.82 -24.07 25.98
CA TYR A 150 13.02 -24.83 25.67
C TYR A 150 13.69 -25.11 27.02
N GLY A 151 13.29 -26.23 27.61
CA GLY A 151 13.99 -26.84 28.74
C GLY A 151 15.40 -27.22 28.29
N TRP A 152 16.35 -26.87 29.12
CA TRP A 152 17.76 -27.27 29.05
C TRP A 152 17.91 -28.45 30.00
#